data_AF-A0A2K8ZAV3-F1
#
_entry.id   AF-A0A2K8ZAV3-F1
#
_cell.length_a   1.000
_cell.length_b   1.000
_cell.length_c   1.000
_cell.angle_alpha   90.00
_cell.angle_beta   90.00
_cell.angle_gamma   90.00
#
_symmetry.space_group_name_H-M   'P 1'
#
loop_
_entity.id
_entity.type
_entity.pdbx_description
1 polymer ?
#
loop_
_entity_poly.entity_id
_entity_poly.type
_entity_poly.pdbx_seq_one_letter_code
_entity_poly.pdbx_strand_id
1 'polypeptide(L)'
;MAKEYKDAMSKLGTMLKQEPIKTPIQEVRPVDPEPNPPTAKKENPDAHFNFWGPRSLMKRVKQHSVDTGMSIKDICIAALEQYLSKPK
;
A
#
# COMPACT_ATOMS: atom_id res chain seq x y z
N MET A 1 -14.16 -23.41 54.70
CA MET A 1 -14.49 -23.67 53.28
C MET A 1 -15.78 -22.99 52.80
N ALA A 2 -16.99 -23.41 53.21
CA ALA A 2 -18.24 -22.85 52.64
C ALA A 2 -18.56 -21.40 53.04
N LYS A 3 -18.10 -20.96 54.23
CA LYS A 3 -18.31 -19.59 54.73
C LYS A 3 -17.37 -18.59 54.05
N GLU A 4 -16.09 -18.93 53.94
CA GLU A 4 -15.08 -18.14 53.20
C GLU A 4 -15.45 -17.95 51.72
N TYR A 5 -16.05 -18.98 51.10
CA TYR A 5 -16.53 -18.88 49.73
C TYR A 5 -17.68 -17.87 49.58
N LYS A 6 -18.64 -17.88 50.51
CA LYS A 6 -19.75 -16.92 50.53
C LYS A 6 -19.26 -15.51 50.78
N ASP A 7 -18.28 -15.33 51.65
CA ASP A 7 -17.67 -14.04 51.95
C ASP A 7 -16.90 -13.49 50.73
N ALA A 8 -16.18 -14.35 50.00
CA ALA A 8 -15.51 -13.99 48.74
C ALA A 8 -16.50 -13.56 47.64
N MET A 9 -17.64 -14.26 47.52
CA MET A 9 -18.69 -13.91 46.55
C MET A 9 -19.37 -12.59 46.89
N SER A 10 -19.64 -12.33 48.17
CA SER A 10 -20.17 -11.04 48.60
C SER A 10 -19.21 -9.91 48.28
N LYS A 11 -17.91 -10.09 48.56
CA LYS A 11 -16.87 -9.10 48.30
C LYS A 11 -16.74 -8.78 46.80
N LEU A 12 -16.77 -9.81 45.95
CA LEU A 12 -16.72 -9.64 44.49
C LEU A 12 -17.95 -8.87 43.97
N GLY A 13 -19.14 -9.19 44.47
CA GLY A 13 -20.38 -8.48 44.10
C GLY A 13 -20.37 -7.01 44.50
N THR A 14 -19.69 -6.66 45.61
CA THR A 14 -19.49 -5.27 46.01
C THR A 14 -18.50 -4.55 45.09
N MET A 15 -17.38 -5.19 44.74
CA MET A 15 -16.37 -4.61 43.84
C MET A 15 -16.95 -4.31 42.45
N LEU A 16 -17.71 -5.23 41.86
CA LEU A 16 -18.32 -5.03 40.53
C LEU A 16 -19.34 -3.89 40.48
N LYS A 17 -19.99 -3.56 41.60
CA LYS A 17 -20.98 -2.48 41.68
C LYS A 17 -20.35 -1.12 41.95
N GLN A 18 -19.22 -1.09 42.65
CA GLN A 18 -18.58 0.14 43.12
C GLN A 18 -17.44 0.59 42.21
N GLU A 19 -16.75 -0.33 41.53
CA GLU A 19 -15.65 0.03 40.66
C GLU A 19 -16.16 0.51 39.30
N PRO A 20 -15.87 1.76 38.90
CA PRO A 20 -16.19 2.22 37.56
C PRO A 20 -15.37 1.42 36.55
N ILE A 21 -16.04 0.98 35.49
CA ILE A 21 -15.45 0.20 34.40
C ILE A 21 -14.29 1.02 33.79
N LYS A 22 -13.05 0.62 34.07
CA LYS A 22 -11.84 1.15 33.43
C LYS A 22 -11.56 0.35 32.17
N THR A 23 -12.41 0.48 31.15
CA THR A 23 -12.02 0.04 29.81
C THR A 23 -10.96 0.99 29.28
N PRO A 24 -9.91 0.50 28.59
CA PRO A 24 -9.04 1.37 27.81
C PRO A 24 -9.92 2.21 26.88
N ILE A 25 -9.89 3.53 27.05
CA ILE A 25 -10.64 4.45 26.20
C ILE A 25 -10.05 4.29 24.79
N GLN A 26 -10.81 3.71 23.87
CA GLN A 26 -10.34 3.54 22.51
C GLN A 26 -10.54 4.88 21.79
N GLU A 27 -9.46 5.64 21.64
CA GLU A 27 -9.47 6.87 20.85
C GLU A 27 -9.65 6.52 19.37
N VAL A 28 -10.86 6.75 18.84
CA VAL A 28 -11.13 6.62 17.41
C VAL A 28 -10.72 7.91 16.74
N ARG A 29 -9.62 7.87 15.96
CA ARG A 29 -9.29 8.96 15.04
C ARG A 29 -10.15 8.81 13.78
N PRO A 30 -10.83 9.88 13.31
CA PRO A 30 -11.47 9.86 12.01
C PRO A 30 -10.47 9.47 10.93
N VAL A 31 -10.87 8.56 10.05
CA VAL A 31 -10.09 8.25 8.85
C VAL A 31 -10.23 9.45 7.93
N ASP A 32 -9.11 10.06 7.54
CA ASP A 32 -9.11 11.13 6.55
C ASP A 32 -9.82 10.61 5.29
N PRO A 33 -10.78 11.35 4.72
CA PRO A 33 -11.43 10.94 3.48
C PRO A 33 -10.33 10.71 2.45
N GLU A 34 -10.40 9.55 1.77
CA GLU A 34 -9.41 9.20 0.75
C GLU A 34 -9.16 10.40 -0.16
N PRO A 35 -7.89 10.73 -0.46
CA PRO A 35 -7.60 11.84 -1.34
C PRO A 35 -8.36 11.60 -2.63
N ASN A 36 -9.22 12.57 -2.99
CA ASN A 36 -9.97 12.61 -4.24
C ASN A 36 -9.17 11.94 -5.36
N PRO A 37 -9.77 11.03 -6.16
CA PRO A 37 -9.06 10.46 -7.29
C PRO A 37 -8.49 11.61 -8.11
N PRO A 38 -7.18 11.65 -8.40
CA PRO A 38 -6.54 12.81 -8.98
C PRO A 38 -7.17 13.08 -10.36
N THR A 39 -8.07 14.05 -10.41
CA THR A 39 -8.58 14.65 -11.63
C THR A 39 -7.51 15.56 -12.21
N ALA A 40 -6.48 14.94 -12.77
CA ALA A 40 -5.66 15.56 -13.79
C ALA A 40 -5.79 14.67 -15.03
N LYS A 41 -6.72 15.03 -15.92
CA LYS A 41 -6.75 14.48 -17.28
C LYS A 41 -5.44 14.89 -17.95
N LYS A 42 -4.40 14.05 -17.82
CA LYS A 42 -3.23 14.12 -18.70
C LYS A 42 -3.76 13.96 -20.12
N GLU A 43 -3.38 14.89 -21.00
CA GLU A 43 -3.82 14.92 -22.41
C GLU A 43 -3.46 13.64 -23.18
N ASN A 44 -2.53 12.84 -22.66
CA ASN A 44 -2.34 11.45 -23.01
C ASN A 44 -2.29 10.60 -21.73
N PRO A 45 -3.30 9.75 -21.46
CA PRO A 45 -3.22 8.83 -20.33
C PRO A 45 -2.08 7.85 -20.58
N ASP A 46 -1.17 7.72 -19.61
CA ASP A 46 -0.11 6.71 -19.64
C ASP A 46 -0.76 5.32 -19.76
N ALA A 47 -0.51 4.61 -20.85
CA ALA A 47 -1.00 3.25 -21.06
C ALA A 47 -0.02 2.23 -20.44
N HIS A 48 -0.54 1.27 -19.68
CA HIS A 48 0.29 0.18 -19.15
C HIS A 48 0.63 -0.82 -20.25
N PHE A 49 1.93 -0.99 -20.50
CA PHE A 49 2.45 -1.99 -21.43
C PHE A 49 3.24 -3.05 -20.66
N ASN A 50 2.66 -4.25 -20.53
CA ASN A 50 3.34 -5.40 -19.95
C ASN A 50 3.99 -6.21 -21.07
N PHE A 51 5.31 -6.39 -20.99
CA PHE A 51 6.07 -7.16 -21.96
C PHE A 51 6.91 -8.24 -21.28
N TRP A 52 6.77 -9.47 -21.78
CA TRP A 52 7.65 -10.57 -21.44
C TRP A 52 8.66 -10.78 -22.56
N GLY A 53 9.94 -10.65 -22.22
CA GLY A 53 11.04 -10.80 -23.16
C GLY A 53 12.15 -11.70 -22.62
N PRO A 54 13.10 -12.10 -23.48
CA PRO A 54 14.26 -12.88 -23.06
C PRO A 54 15.05 -12.18 -21.94
N ARG A 55 15.48 -12.95 -20.93
CA ARG A 55 16.27 -12.42 -19.80
C ARG A 55 17.56 -11.74 -20.26
N SER A 56 18.18 -12.24 -21.32
CA SER A 56 19.39 -11.66 -21.92
C SER A 56 19.15 -10.25 -22.44
N LEU A 57 18.04 -10.01 -23.13
CA LEU A 57 17.66 -8.69 -23.65
C LEU A 57 17.41 -7.71 -22.50
N MET A 58 16.65 -8.13 -21.48
CA MET A 58 16.37 -7.30 -20.30
C MET A 58 17.64 -6.87 -19.55
N LYS A 59 18.64 -7.75 -19.46
CA LYS A 59 19.95 -7.40 -18.88
C LYS A 59 20.67 -6.33 -19.69
N ARG A 60 20.68 -6.44 -21.02
CA ARG A 60 21.32 -5.45 -21.91
C ARG A 60 20.65 -4.09 -21.83
N VAL A 61 19.32 -4.05 -21.78
CA VAL A 61 18.57 -2.80 -21.61
C VAL A 61 18.89 -2.14 -20.27
N LYS A 62 18.96 -2.93 -19.19
CA LYS A 62 19.35 -2.41 -17.87
C LYS A 62 20.78 -1.87 -17.87
N GLN A 63 21.72 -2.58 -18.48
CA GLN A 63 23.10 -2.12 -18.58
C GLN A 63 23.18 -0.79 -19.36
N HIS A 64 22.51 -0.71 -20.50
CA HIS A 64 22.43 0.51 -21.29
C HIS A 64 21.81 1.68 -20.50
N SER A 65 20.80 1.42 -19.66
CA SER A 65 20.22 2.43 -18.76
C SER A 65 21.21 2.98 -17.75
N VAL A 66 22.10 2.13 -17.22
CA VAL A 66 23.19 2.58 -16.34
C VAL A 66 24.21 3.43 -17.11
N ASP A 67 24.58 2.99 -18.31
CA ASP A 67 25.62 3.64 -19.11
C ASP A 67 25.18 5.03 -19.62
N THR A 68 23.93 5.19 -20.04
CA THR A 68 23.40 6.46 -20.57
C THR A 68 22.73 7.34 -19.52
N GLY A 69 22.48 6.82 -18.32
CA GLY A 69 21.72 7.51 -17.27
C GLY A 69 20.24 7.73 -17.60
N MET A 70 19.73 7.11 -18.68
CA MET A 70 18.33 7.22 -19.10
C MET A 70 17.47 6.19 -18.37
N SER A 71 16.20 6.53 -18.12
CA SER A 71 15.28 5.54 -17.55
C SER A 71 14.99 4.43 -18.56
N ILE A 72 14.71 3.23 -18.06
CA ILE A 72 14.30 2.10 -18.91
C ILE A 72 13.05 2.45 -19.73
N LYS A 73 12.15 3.28 -19.18
CA LYS A 73 10.95 3.73 -19.88
C LYS A 73 11.30 4.57 -21.11
N ASP A 74 12.18 5.54 -20.96
CA ASP A 74 12.58 6.46 -22.04
C ASP A 74 13.30 5.69 -23.15
N ILE A 75 14.16 4.74 -22.79
CA ILE A 75 14.84 3.85 -23.73
C ILE A 75 13.81 3.03 -24.53
N CYS A 76 12.80 2.47 -23.85
CA CYS A 76 11.75 1.72 -24.51
C CYS A 76 10.90 2.59 -25.44
N ILE A 77 10.54 3.81 -25.04
CA ILE A 77 9.78 4.75 -25.87
C ILE A 77 10.57 5.07 -27.15
N ALA A 78 11.82 5.49 -27.02
CA ALA A 78 12.67 5.83 -28.16
C ALA A 78 12.85 4.65 -29.13
N ALA A 79 13.03 3.43 -28.60
CA ALA A 79 13.14 2.23 -29.43
C ALA A 79 11.83 1.92 -30.19
N LEU A 80 10.68 2.08 -29.53
CA LEU A 80 9.37 1.86 -30.15
C LEU A 80 9.07 2.91 -31.22
N GLU A 81 9.36 4.19 -30.96
CA GLU A 81 9.20 5.27 -31.94
C GLU A 81 10.09 5.05 -33.16
N GLN A 82 11.36 4.68 -32.96
CA GLN A 82 12.27 4.35 -34.05
C GLN A 82 11.82 3.12 -34.85
N TYR A 83 11.24 2.12 -34.19
CA TYR A 83 10.72 0.94 -34.87
C TYR A 83 9.50 1.28 -35.74
N LEU A 84 8.57 2.09 -35.22
CA LEU A 84 7.37 2.53 -35.93
C LEU A 84 7.64 3.55 -37.04
N SER A 85 8.73 4.31 -36.93
CA SER A 85 9.15 5.29 -37.94
C SER A 85 9.78 4.64 -39.18
N LYS A 86 10.24 3.37 -39.08
CA LYS A 86 10.78 2.66 -40.24
C LYS A 86 9.64 2.23 -41.17
N PRO A 87 9.69 2.59 -42.47
CA PRO A 87 8.73 2.05 -43.45
C PRO A 87 8.91 0.54 -43.56
N LYS A 88 7.78 -0.18 -43.73
CA LYS A 88 7.73 -1.64 -43.88
C LYS A 88 8.55 -2.13 -45.07
#